data_AF-A0A1B7VYB7-F1
#
_entry.id   AF-A0A1B7VYB7-F1
#
_cell.length_a   1.000
_cell.length_b   1.000
_cell.length_c   1.000
_cell.angle_alpha   90.00
_cell.angle_beta   90.00
_cell.angle_gamma   90.00
#
_symmetry.space_group_name_H-M   'P 1'
#
loop_
_entity.id
_entity.type
_entity.pdbx_description
1 polymer ?
#
loop_
_entity_poly.entity_id
_entity_poly.type
_entity_poly.pdbx_seq_one_letter_code
_entity_poly.pdbx_strand_id
1 'polypeptide(L)' 'MFLQIKDSRDLVKIVDIQELLDPTIKTVHAQEQEGQEEQETDIYQKVELVFPSGEKLPRCWLDAHYRERASVAA' A
#
# COMPACT_ATOMS: atom_id res chain seq x y z
N MET A 1 3.59 -8.80 3.66
CA MET A 1 3.87 -7.58 4.46
C MET A 1 2.56 -7.06 5.04
N PHE A 2 2.53 -6.44 6.21
CA PHE A 2 1.29 -5.86 6.76
C PHE A 2 1.23 -4.36 6.55
N LEU A 3 0.09 -3.89 6.07
CA LEU A 3 -0.27 -2.47 5.96
C LEU A 3 -1.60 -2.24 6.68
N GLN A 4 -1.94 -0.97 6.88
CA GLN A 4 -3.15 -0.54 7.53
C GLN A 4 -3.99 0.26 6.54
N ILE A 5 -5.31 0.07 6.57
CA ILE A 5 -6.26 0.91 5.83
C ILE A 5 -6.27 2.29 6.49
N LYS A 6 -6.10 3.34 5.69
CA LYS A 6 -6.12 4.73 6.18
C LYS A 6 -7.35 5.02 7.04
N ASP A 7 -7.12 5.76 8.12
CA ASP A 7 -8.15 6.20 9.06
C ASP A 7 -8.96 5.05 9.72
N SER A 8 -8.63 3.78 9.45
CA SER A 8 -9.08 2.60 10.18
C SER A 8 -7.96 2.06 11.07
N ARG A 9 -8.25 1.05 11.90
CA ARG A 9 -7.24 0.22 12.59
C ARG A 9 -7.04 -1.14 11.92
N ASP A 10 -7.74 -1.37 10.81
CA ASP A 10 -7.75 -2.67 10.14
C ASP A 10 -6.43 -2.89 9.40
N LEU A 11 -5.87 -4.07 9.61
CA LEU A 11 -4.63 -4.50 8.98
C LEU A 11 -4.94 -5.41 7.80
N VAL A 12 -4.18 -5.23 6.74
CA VAL A 12 -4.18 -6.09 5.56
C VAL A 12 -2.82 -6.73 5.36
N LYS A 13 -2.81 -8.01 5.04
CA LYS A 13 -1.63 -8.76 4.62
C LYS A 13 -1.53 -8.69 3.10
N ILE A 14 -0.49 -8.06 2.60
CA ILE A 14 -0.17 -8.01 1.17
C ILE A 14 0.17 -9.42 0.67
N VAL A 15 -0.56 -9.87 -0.35
CA VAL A 15 -0.43 -11.19 -0.98
C VAL A 15 0.77 -11.20 -1.93
N ASP A 16 0.83 -10.24 -2.86
CA ASP A 16 1.98 -10.07 -3.75
C ASP A 16 2.73 -8.77 -3.45
N ILE A 17 3.97 -8.91 -2.98
CA ILE A 17 4.82 -7.76 -2.65
C ILE A 17 5.30 -7.03 -3.91
N GLN A 18 5.36 -7.67 -5.08
CA GLN A 18 5.79 -7.02 -6.31
C GLN A 18 4.78 -5.95 -6.74
N GLU A 19 3.48 -6.20 -6.59
CA GLU A 19 2.43 -5.20 -6.85
C GLU A 19 2.58 -3.96 -5.94
N LEU A 20 3.02 -4.16 -4.70
CA LEU A 20 3.26 -3.07 -3.77
C LEU A 20 4.48 -2.24 -4.17
N LEU A 21 5.58 -2.89 -4.57
CA LEU A 21 6.83 -2.21 -4.88
C LEU A 21 6.83 -1.56 -6.27
N ASP A 22 6.05 -2.08 -7.21
CA ASP A 22 5.95 -1.57 -8.57
C ASP A 22 5.14 -0.24 -8.61
N PRO A 23 5.76 0.90 -8.95
CA PRO A 23 5.06 2.18 -8.99
C PRO A 23 4.09 2.35 -10.16
N THR A 24 4.12 1.47 -11.15
CA THR A 24 3.18 1.48 -12.27
C THR A 24 1.85 0.80 -11.92
N ILE A 25 1.86 -0.04 -10.88
CA ILE A 25 0.69 -0.70 -10.34
C ILE A 25 0.11 0.15 -9.21
N LYS A 26 -1.17 0.48 -9.31
CA LYS A 26 -1.89 1.36 -8.36
C LYS A 26 -2.59 0.60 -7.23
N THR A 27 -2.85 -0.69 -7.45
CA THR A 27 -3.61 -1.54 -6.55
C THR A 27 -2.79 -2.74 -6.10
N VAL A 28 -3.17 -3.34 -4.99
CA VAL A 28 -2.53 -4.56 -4.46
C VAL A 28 -3.59 -5.54 -4.03
N HIS A 29 -3.30 -6.81 -4.21
CA HIS A 29 -4.05 -7.90 -3.59
C HIS A 29 -3.64 -8.03 -2.12
N ALA A 30 -4.62 -7.99 -1.22
CA ALA A 30 -4.39 -8.11 0.21
C ALA A 30 -5.55 -8.84 0.91
N GLN A 31 -5.26 -9.42 2.06
CA GLN A 31 -6.24 -10.10 2.90
C GLN A 31 -6.38 -9.36 4.23
N GLU A 32 -7.59 -8.99 4.63
CA GLU A 32 -7.82 -8.40 5.96
C GLU A 32 -7.43 -9.37 7.07
N GLN A 33 -7.01 -8.82 8.20
CA GLN A 33 -6.65 -9.56 9.40
C GLN A 33 -7.73 -9.37 10.45
N GLU A 34 -8.94 -9.83 10.12
CA GLU A 34 -10.09 -9.84 11.03
C GLU A 34 -10.35 -11.27 11.54
N GLY A 35 -10.58 -11.40 12.85
CA GLY A 35 -10.94 -12.66 13.47
C GLY A 35 -9.78 -13.67 13.57
N GLN A 36 -10.12 -14.97 13.49
CA GLN A 36 -9.18 -16.09 13.64
C GLN A 36 -8.93 -16.84 12.33
N GLU A 37 -9.66 -16.51 11.27
CA GLU A 37 -9.61 -17.19 9.97
C GLU A 37 -8.93 -16.30 8.91
N GLU A 38 -8.31 -16.93 7.90
CA GLU A 38 -7.78 -16.18 6.75
C GLU A 38 -8.94 -15.68 5.88
N GLN A 39 -8.98 -14.36 5.67
CA GLN A 39 -9.98 -13.73 4.83
C GLN A 39 -9.67 -13.94 3.34
N GLU A 40 -10.70 -13.81 2.51
CA GLU A 40 -10.50 -13.82 1.06
C GLU A 40 -9.63 -12.64 0.61
N THR A 41 -8.95 -12.83 -0.52
CA THR A 41 -8.11 -11.78 -1.11
C THR A 41 -9.00 -10.74 -1.78
N ASP A 42 -8.79 -9.47 -1.43
CA ASP A 42 -9.44 -8.32 -2.08
C ASP A 42 -8.39 -7.34 -2.64
N ILE A 43 -8.84 -6.34 -3.40
CA ILE A 43 -8.03 -5.37 -4.11
C ILE A 43 -8.09 -4.01 -3.41
N TYR A 44 -6.94 -3.51 -2.97
CA TYR A 44 -6.83 -2.22 -2.29
C TYR A 44 -6.03 -1.22 -3.12
N GLN A 45 -6.46 0.05 -3.12
CA GLN A 45 -5.67 1.14 -3.68
C GLN A 45 -4.47 1.41 -2.77
N LYS A 46 -3.25 1.46 -3.33
CA LYS A 46 -2.03 1.74 -2.55
C LYS A 46 -2.08 3.09 -1.85
N VAL A 47 -2.77 4.05 -2.47
CA VAL A 47 -2.97 5.38 -1.87
C VAL A 47 -3.85 5.33 -0.64
N GLU A 48 -4.64 4.29 -0.40
CA GLU A 48 -5.48 4.11 0.79
C GLU A 48 -4.79 3.30 1.89
N LEU A 49 -3.52 2.93 1.69
CA LEU A 49 -2.74 2.15 2.64
C LEU A 49 -1.63 2.99 3.28
N VAL A 50 -1.35 2.70 4.55
CA VAL A 50 -0.26 3.27 5.34
C VAL A 50 0.46 2.17 6.10
N PHE A 51 1.68 2.45 6.57
CA PHE A 51 2.32 1.58 7.55
C PHE A 51 1.53 1.62 8.87
N PRO A 52 1.57 0.57 9.70
CA PRO A 52 0.92 0.58 11.02
C PRO A 52 1.43 1.69 11.97
N SER A 53 2.58 2.32 11.66
CA SER A 53 3.06 3.53 12.33
C SER A 53 2.28 4.81 11.95
N GLY A 54 1.43 4.76 10.93
CA GLY A 54 0.77 5.90 10.30
C GLY A 54 1.56 6.56 9.16
N GLU A 55 2.78 6.09 8.89
CA GLU A 55 3.59 6.62 7.80
C GLU A 55 3.01 6.26 6.44
N LYS A 56 3.03 7.22 5.50
CA LYS A 56 2.60 6.99 4.11
C LYS A 56 3.57 6.06 3.39
N LEU A 57 3.09 5.35 2.38
CA LEU A 57 3.95 4.57 1.51
C LEU A 57 5.01 5.45 0.83
N PRO A 58 6.23 4.91 0.59
CA PRO A 58 7.27 5.59 -0.15
C PRO A 58 6.77 6.06 -1.53
N ARG A 59 7.13 7.29 -1.92
CA ARG A 59 6.73 7.83 -3.23
C ARG A 59 7.23 6.98 -4.40
N CYS A 60 8.39 6.34 -4.26
CA CYS A 60 8.95 5.44 -5.26
C CYS A 60 8.14 4.16 -5.48
N TRP A 61 7.17 3.85 -4.61
CA TRP A 61 6.22 2.76 -4.78
C TRP A 61 4.89 3.22 -5.37
N LEU A 62 4.67 4.54 -5.49
CA LEU A 62 3.42 5.12 -5.98
C LEU A 62 3.57 5.84 -7.31
N ASP A 63 4.79 6.27 -7.65
CA ASP A 63 5.09 7.07 -8.84
C ASP A 63 6.47 6.71 -9.39
N ALA A 64 6.50 6.22 -10.63
CA ALA A 64 7.74 5.84 -11.31
C ALA A 64 8.65 7.06 -11.56
N HIS A 65 8.06 8.25 -11.68
CA HIS A 65 8.74 9.51 -11.96
C HIS A 65 8.93 10.37 -10.71
N TYR A 66 8.86 9.79 -9.50
CA TYR A 66 8.93 10.55 -8.24
C TYR A 66 10.18 11.44 -8.11
N ARG A 67 11.30 11.07 -8.75
CA ARG A 67 12.55 11.85 -8.76
C ARG A 67 12.47 13.07 -9.66
N GLU A 68 11.85 12.94 -10.82
CA GLU A 68 11.68 14.04 -11.78
C GLU A 68 10.74 15.11 -11.21
N ARG A 69 9.68 14.68 -10.51
CA ARG A 69 8.75 15.61 -9.84
C ARG A 69 9.34 16.32 -8.63
N ALA A 70 10.37 15.75 -7.99
CA ALA A 70 11.07 16.40 -6.89
C ALA A 70 11.93 17.59 -7.36
N SER A 71 12.36 17.59 -8.63
CA SER A 71 13.20 18.65 -9.22
C SER A 71 12.44 19.85 -9.80
N VAL A 72 11.10 19.83 -9.86
CA VAL A 72 10.29 20.92 -10.44
C VAL A 72 9.83 21.95 -9.39
N ALA A 73 10.37 21.90 -8.17
CA ALA A 73 10.03 22.82 -7.09
C ALA A 73 11.08 23.94 -6.86
N ALA A 74 11.89 24.30 -7.88
CA ALA A 74 12.86 25.40 -7.84
C ALA A 74 12.38 26.60 -8.65
#